data_AF-A0A9P5PLT0-F1
#
_entry.id   AF-A0A9P5PLT0-F1
#
_cell.length_a   1.000
_cell.length_b   1.000
_cell.length_c   1.000
_cell.angle_alpha   90.00
_cell.angle_beta   90.00
_cell.angle_gamma   90.00
#
_symmetry.space_group_name_H-M   'P 1'
#
loop_
_entity.id
_entity.type
_entity.pdbx_description
1 polymer ?
#
loop_
_entity_poly.entity_id
_entity_poly.type
_entity_poly.pdbx_seq_one_letter_code
_entity_poly.pdbx_strand_id
1 'polypeptide(L)'
;LSDESKTAHDGDTIAASGLLWSIILTTMPTEVTKLVIQTLSDNNVPHMASRYVSPGKGFHLELGGRHIVFPVVSRSPPEIYLTRGYSA
;
A
#
# COMPACT_ATOMS: atom_id res chain seq x y z
N LEU A 1 8.56 -9.12 18.93
CA LEU A 1 9.05 -9.06 17.54
C LEU A 1 10.34 -8.25 17.54
N SER A 2 11.39 -8.75 16.90
CA SER A 2 12.59 -7.93 16.64
C SER A 2 12.23 -6.77 15.70
N ASP A 3 13.05 -5.73 15.66
CA ASP A 3 12.82 -4.60 14.75
C ASP A 3 12.87 -5.03 13.28
N GLU A 4 13.66 -6.06 12.97
CA GLU A 4 13.67 -6.70 11.66
C GLU A 4 12.32 -7.37 11.33
N SER A 5 11.74 -8.14 12.25
CA SER A 5 10.42 -8.76 12.02
C SER A 5 9.29 -7.73 11.90
N LYS A 6 9.40 -6.59 12.59
CA LYS A 6 8.43 -5.49 12.43
C LYS A 6 8.58 -4.80 11.08
N THR A 7 9.81 -4.57 10.64
CA THR A 7 10.12 -3.98 9.33
C THR A 7 9.58 -4.86 8.20
N ALA A 8 9.80 -6.17 8.27
CA ALA A 8 9.26 -7.12 7.32
C ALA A 8 7.73 -7.11 7.30
N HIS A 9 7.08 -7.17 8.47
CA HIS A 9 5.63 -7.15 8.57
C HIS A 9 4.99 -5.86 8.03
N ASP A 10 5.59 -4.71 8.32
CA ASP A 10 5.14 -3.42 7.81
C ASP A 10 5.36 -3.32 6.29
N GLY A 11 6.48 -3.87 5.79
CA GLY A 11 6.76 -4.00 4.36
C GLY A 11 5.68 -4.81 3.65
N ASP A 12 5.35 -5.99 4.16
CA ASP A 12 4.28 -6.85 3.63
C ASP A 12 2.92 -6.15 3.62
N THR A 13 2.62 -5.41 4.70
CA THR A 13 1.38 -4.64 4.83
C THR A 13 1.29 -3.54 3.76
N ILE A 14 2.37 -2.80 3.56
CA ILE A 14 2.48 -1.75 2.53
C ILE A 14 2.40 -2.35 1.12
N ALA A 15 2.98 -3.53 0.91
CA ALA A 15 2.93 -4.21 -0.37
C ALA A 15 1.52 -4.71 -0.70
N ALA A 16 0.87 -5.39 0.24
CA ALA A 16 -0.50 -5.89 0.08
C ALA A 16 -1.49 -4.76 -0.19
N SER A 17 -1.36 -3.64 0.53
CA SER A 17 -2.21 -2.47 0.30
C SER A 17 -1.94 -1.79 -1.04
N GLY A 18 -0.67 -1.69 -1.44
CA GLY A 18 -0.26 -1.09 -2.70
C GLY A 18 -0.80 -1.88 -3.89
N LEU A 19 -0.81 -3.21 -3.79
CA LEU A 19 -1.46 -4.09 -4.77
C LEU A 19 -2.97 -3.87 -4.81
N LEU A 20 -3.66 -3.89 -3.66
CA LEU A 20 -5.09 -3.64 -3.61
C LEU A 20 -5.46 -2.28 -4.20
N TRP A 21 -4.71 -1.25 -3.83
CA TRP A 21 -4.90 0.10 -4.36
C TRP A 21 -4.69 0.15 -5.87
N SER A 22 -3.65 -0.52 -6.38
CA SER A 22 -3.41 -0.62 -7.82
C SER A 22 -4.59 -1.29 -8.53
N ILE A 23 -5.15 -2.38 -7.96
CA ILE A 23 -6.33 -3.05 -8.51
C ILE A 23 -7.53 -2.10 -8.54
N ILE A 24 -7.80 -1.38 -7.45
CA ILE A 24 -8.88 -0.37 -7.38
C ILE A 24 -8.71 0.68 -8.49
N LEU A 25 -7.51 1.22 -8.65
CA LEU A 25 -7.22 2.25 -9.67
C LEU A 25 -7.37 1.73 -11.09
N THR A 26 -7.09 0.45 -11.35
CA THR A 26 -7.25 -0.15 -12.69
C THR A 26 -8.68 -0.59 -13.01
N THR A 27 -9.53 -0.81 -12.01
CA THR A 27 -10.87 -1.40 -12.20
C THR A 27 -12.01 -0.41 -12.04
N MET A 28 -11.84 0.64 -11.23
CA MET A 28 -12.85 1.68 -11.01
C MET A 28 -12.84 2.73 -12.14
N PRO A 29 -13.99 3.36 -12.43
CA PRO A 29 -14.05 4.52 -13.33
C PRO A 29 -13.08 5.63 -12.89
N THR A 30 -12.38 6.21 -13.87
CA THR A 30 -11.32 7.19 -13.60
C THR A 30 -11.87 8.47 -12.97
N GLU A 31 -13.12 8.84 -13.26
CA GLU A 31 -13.81 9.98 -12.69
C GLU A 31 -13.90 9.87 -11.16
N VAL A 32 -14.16 8.66 -10.65
CA VAL A 32 -14.26 8.39 -9.22
C VAL A 32 -12.87 8.39 -8.58
N THR A 33 -11.91 7.66 -9.14
CA THR A 33 -10.57 7.53 -8.55
C THR A 33 -9.80 8.85 -8.59
N LYS A 34 -9.96 9.66 -9.64
CA LYS A 34 -9.37 10.99 -9.73
C LYS A 34 -9.89 11.92 -8.64
N LEU A 35 -11.20 11.92 -8.37
CA LEU A 35 -11.80 12.73 -7.29
C LEU A 35 -11.21 12.33 -5.93
N VAL A 36 -11.08 11.03 -5.66
CA VAL A 36 -10.49 10.53 -4.41
C VAL A 36 -9.02 10.94 -4.29
N ILE A 37 -8.20 10.69 -5.31
CA ILE A 37 -6.78 11.05 -5.32
C ILE A 37 -6.60 12.56 -5.12
N GLN A 38 -7.39 13.36 -5.81
CA GLN A 38 -7.34 14.81 -5.69
C GLN A 38 -7.72 15.26 -4.27
N THR A 39 -8.80 14.71 -3.70
CA THR A 39 -9.23 15.03 -2.33
C THR A 39 -8.14 14.68 -1.31
N LEU A 40 -7.50 13.53 -1.45
CA LEU A 40 -6.39 13.13 -0.58
C LEU A 40 -5.20 14.10 -0.71
N SER A 41 -4.86 14.49 -1.94
CA SER A 41 -3.78 15.45 -2.22
C SER A 41 -4.08 16.83 -1.64
N ASP A 42 -5.29 17.36 -1.86
CA ASP A 42 -5.71 18.69 -1.41
C ASP A 42 -5.72 18.80 0.12
N ASN A 43 -5.97 17.68 0.81
CA ASN A 43 -5.93 17.59 2.27
C ASN A 43 -4.56 17.18 2.84
N ASN A 44 -3.50 17.13 2.01
CA ASN A 44 -2.16 16.69 2.40
C ASN A 44 -2.12 15.32 3.09
N VAL A 45 -3.02 14.41 2.69
CA VAL A 45 -3.09 13.07 3.24
C VAL A 45 -1.91 12.26 2.70
N PRO A 46 -0.98 11.79 3.54
CA PRO A 46 0.21 11.07 3.08
C PRO A 46 -0.17 9.67 2.56
N HIS A 47 0.66 9.09 1.71
CA HIS A 47 0.54 7.67 1.41
C HIS A 47 1.06 6.81 2.57
N MET A 48 0.68 5.53 2.57
CA MET A 48 1.02 4.64 3.67
C MET A 48 2.53 4.52 3.90
N ALA A 49 2.89 4.64 5.17
CA ALA A 49 4.22 4.47 5.72
C ALA A 49 4.06 3.97 7.16
N SER A 50 5.14 3.51 7.76
CA SER A 50 5.15 3.12 9.16
C SER A 50 6.37 3.69 9.88
N ARG A 51 6.46 3.45 11.19
CA ARG A 51 7.66 3.79 11.96
C ARG A 51 8.91 3.07 11.45
N TYR A 52 8.74 1.86 10.90
CA TYR A 52 9.83 0.99 10.47
C TYR A 52 10.07 1.04 8.95
N VAL A 53 9.08 1.52 8.17
CA VAL A 53 9.19 1.71 6.72
C VAL A 53 8.91 3.17 6.38
N SER A 54 9.97 3.89 6.00
CA SER A 54 9.91 5.33 5.72
C SER A 54 8.87 5.67 4.63
N PRO A 55 8.30 6.90 4.66
CA PRO A 55 7.49 7.42 3.59
C PRO A 55 8.24 7.39 2.25
N GLY A 56 7.53 7.09 1.16
CA GLY A 56 8.15 7.01 -0.15
C GLY A 56 7.21 6.51 -1.23
N LYS A 57 7.76 6.31 -2.43
CA LYS A 57 7.08 5.69 -3.57
C LYS A 57 7.44 4.21 -3.63
N GLY A 58 6.53 3.44 -4.22
CA GLY A 58 6.75 2.04 -4.48
C GLY A 58 6.70 1.14 -3.25
N PHE A 59 6.73 -0.15 -3.54
CA PHE A 59 6.76 -1.24 -2.58
C PHE A 59 7.41 -2.47 -3.23
N HIS A 60 7.76 -3.44 -2.41
CA HIS A 60 8.28 -4.72 -2.88
C HIS A 60 7.50 -5.86 -2.22
N LEU A 61 7.42 -7.00 -2.88
CA LEU A 61 6.72 -8.18 -2.39
C LEU A 61 7.58 -9.43 -2.61
N GLU A 62 7.47 -10.38 -1.68
CA GLU A 62 8.01 -11.73 -1.83
C GLU A 62 6.87 -12.69 -2.19
N LEU A 63 6.92 -13.29 -3.37
CA LEU A 63 5.91 -14.25 -3.83
C LEU A 63 6.58 -15.46 -4.48
N GLY A 64 6.37 -16.64 -3.89
CA GLY A 64 6.95 -17.89 -4.41
C GLY A 64 8.48 -17.87 -4.47
N GLY A 65 9.13 -17.20 -3.51
CA GLY A 65 10.59 -17.03 -3.47
C GLY A 65 11.15 -16.02 -4.48
N ARG A 66 10.29 -15.22 -5.11
CA ARG A 66 10.69 -14.12 -5.99
C ARG A 66 10.44 -12.78 -5.32
N HIS A 67 11.49 -11.97 -5.26
CA HIS A 67 11.43 -10.57 -4.90
C HIS A 67 10.97 -9.74 -6.10
N ILE A 68 9.78 -9.15 -6.02
CA ILE A 68 9.22 -8.30 -7.08
C ILE A 68 9.16 -6.85 -6.57
N VAL A 69 9.74 -5.92 -7.34
CA VAL A 69 9.87 -4.51 -6.95
C VAL A 69 9.01 -3.64 -7.85
N PHE A 70 8.18 -2.77 -7.25
CA PHE A 70 7.37 -1.76 -7.92
C PHE A 70 7.92 -0.38 -7.56
N PRO A 71 8.92 0.15 -8.27
CA PRO A 71 9.67 1.33 -7.80
C PRO A 71 8.89 2.65 -7.90
N VAL A 72 7.90 2.73 -8.79
CA VAL A 72 7.20 3.99 -9.12
C VAL A 72 5.70 3.94 -8.86
N VAL A 73 5.17 2.77 -8.47
CA VAL A 73 3.74 2.61 -8.19
C VAL A 73 3.39 3.35 -6.90
N SER A 74 2.23 4.01 -6.88
CA SER A 74 1.76 4.69 -5.68
C SER A 74 1.46 3.66 -4.60
N ARG A 75 1.88 3.96 -3.36
CA ARG A 75 1.35 3.24 -2.20
C ARG A 75 -0.12 3.61 -2.02
N SER A 76 -0.83 2.80 -1.22
CA SER A 76 -2.21 3.09 -0.83
C SER A 76 -2.33 4.39 -0.02
N PRO A 77 -3.56 4.91 0.16
CA PRO A 77 -3.86 5.86 1.22
C PRO A 77 -3.37 5.36 2.60
N PRO A 78 -3.24 6.26 3.60
CA PRO A 78 -2.54 5.96 4.85
C PRO A 78 -3.35 5.08 5.80
N GLU A 79 -4.62 4.84 5.50
CA GLU A 79 -5.51 4.03 6.32
C GLU A 79 -6.11 2.91 5.47
N ILE A 80 -5.94 1.69 5.96
CA ILE A 80 -6.56 0.48 5.44
C ILE A 80 -7.01 -0.36 6.63
N TYR A 81 -8.13 -1.06 6.48
CA TYR A 81 -8.58 -2.02 7.47
C TYR A 81 -8.22 -3.42 6.98
N LEU A 82 -7.11 -3.95 7.49
CA LEU A 82 -6.72 -5.35 7.27
C LEU A 82 -7.20 -6.19 8.45
N THR A 83 -8.20 -7.02 8.20
CA THR A 83 -8.67 -8.00 9.19
C THR A 83 -7.91 -9.30 9.01
N ARG A 84 -7.47 -9.91 10.13
CA ARG A 84 -6.96 -11.28 10.10
C ARG A 84 -8.16 -12.23 10.07
N GLY A 85 -8.44 -12.80 8.90
CA GLY A 85 -9.36 -13.94 8.76
C GLY A 85 -10.71 -13.64 8.11
N TYR A 86 -10.71 -13.27 6.84
CA TYR A 86 -11.86 -13.58 5.98
C TYR A 86 -11.57 -14.87 5.21
N SER A 87 -11.93 -16.01 5.80
CA SER A 87 -12.22 -17.22 5.03
C SER A 87 -13.70 -17.17 4.66
N ALA A 88 -14.02 -17.09 3.37
CA ALA A 88 -15.32 -17.45 2.82
C ALA A 88 -15.20 -18.82 2.14
#